data_AF-A0A7S1SZP7-F1
#
_entry.id   AF-A0A7S1SZP7-F1
#
_cell.length_a   1.000
_cell.length_b   1.000
_cell.length_c   1.000
_cell.angle_alpha   90.00
_cell.angle_beta   90.00
_cell.angle_gamma   90.00
#
_symmetry.space_group_name_H-M   'P 1'
#
loop_
_entity.id
_entity.type
_entity.pdbx_description
1 polymer ?
#
loop_
_entity_poly.entity_id
_entity_poly.type
_entity_poly.pdbx_seq_one_letter_code
_entity_poly.pdbx_strand_id
1 'polypeptide(L)'
;TRATRRQIPTQAALKPAGGYKSTWKQSTNEVYITVPIPDDVRGGDVGLEVHPKRLVLQINGKEALAGYFAEESTEPMVQPDGCFWNIETDDDGVRAIQVVLEKKEIGHESWEALIEGDGPDTTFTNFAYFDLATEDGPLGTLVFGLYGMVVPKTVLNFVELCRGKDGIQGEDVEEREKADEKKEILTYKGSPFHRIIPTFMAQGGDITMGDGTGGKSIYGEEFEDENFTLKHDEAGVLSMANAGPNTNGSQFFLLFEPQPHLNGKHTVFGKLIEDESMRTLRLLESLGSQSGETSKAVYVKECGEIMGEDMNEFLTTMVATAPRHNLPDDATDVLGDTEGMTPEMMEEMAKEMLGGKDGMPSEAGEGK
;
A
#
# COMPACT_ATOMS: atom_id res chain seq x y z
N THR A 1 -2.65 -30.67 14.31
CA THR A 1 -1.61 -29.71 13.92
C THR A 1 -2.01 -29.08 12.60
N ARG A 2 -2.74 -27.97 12.66
CA ARG A 2 -3.15 -27.21 11.47
C ARG A 2 -1.90 -26.45 11.05
N ALA A 3 -1.21 -26.91 10.01
CA ALA A 3 -0.06 -26.21 9.46
C ALA A 3 -0.50 -24.76 9.18
N THR A 4 0.03 -23.82 9.95
CA THR A 4 -0.08 -22.40 9.66
C THR A 4 0.44 -22.22 8.25
N ARG A 5 -0.44 -21.88 7.29
CA ARG A 5 -0.04 -21.48 5.94
C ARG A 5 0.95 -20.33 6.11
N ARG A 6 2.24 -20.60 5.97
CA ARG A 6 3.22 -19.54 5.75
C ARG A 6 2.89 -18.98 4.37
N GLN A 7 2.23 -17.83 4.35
CA GLN A 7 2.26 -16.98 3.17
C GLN A 7 3.64 -16.35 3.18
N ILE A 8 4.44 -16.60 2.13
CA ILE A 8 5.61 -15.78 1.85
C ILE A 8 5.04 -14.51 1.21
N PRO A 9 5.13 -13.33 1.84
CA PRO A 9 4.83 -12.09 1.16
C PRO A 9 5.91 -11.94 0.08
N THR A 10 5.55 -12.26 -1.16
CA THR A 10 6.41 -11.95 -2.30
C THR A 10 6.27 -10.46 -2.57
N GLN A 11 7.16 -9.64 -2.01
CA GLN A 11 7.75 -8.58 -2.85
C GLN A 11 8.66 -9.31 -3.83
N ALA A 12 8.10 -9.93 -4.87
CA ALA A 12 8.94 -10.54 -5.89
C ALA A 12 9.50 -9.46 -6.80
N ALA A 13 10.69 -9.74 -7.28
CA ALA A 13 11.52 -8.80 -8.00
C ALA A 13 11.95 -9.36 -9.36
N LEU A 14 11.13 -10.21 -10.01
CA LEU A 14 11.39 -10.54 -11.40
C LEU A 14 11.08 -9.31 -12.25
N LYS A 15 12.13 -8.65 -12.74
CA LYS A 15 12.07 -7.42 -13.51
C LYS A 15 11.89 -7.75 -14.98
N PRO A 16 10.79 -7.33 -15.62
CA PRO A 16 10.64 -7.43 -17.07
C PRO A 16 11.69 -6.56 -17.78
N ALA A 17 12.21 -7.06 -18.89
CA ALA A 17 13.18 -6.34 -19.71
C ALA A 17 12.91 -6.54 -21.20
N GLY A 18 13.56 -5.74 -22.04
CA GLY A 18 13.52 -5.92 -23.50
C GLY A 18 12.15 -5.68 -24.16
N GLY A 19 11.19 -5.06 -23.44
CA GLY A 19 9.84 -4.79 -23.94
C GLY A 19 8.89 -5.99 -23.90
N TYR A 20 9.30 -7.11 -23.30
CA TYR A 20 8.45 -8.29 -23.17
C TYR A 20 7.49 -8.14 -21.98
N LYS A 21 6.18 -8.22 -22.25
CA LYS A 21 5.15 -8.22 -21.20
C LYS A 21 4.87 -9.65 -20.75
N SER A 22 5.30 -9.97 -19.54
CA SER A 22 5.13 -11.30 -18.97
C SER A 22 3.85 -11.37 -18.11
N THR A 23 3.22 -12.53 -18.06
CA THR A 23 2.13 -12.83 -17.11
C THR A 23 2.44 -14.12 -16.40
N TRP A 24 1.75 -14.42 -15.29
CA TRP A 24 1.95 -15.68 -14.59
C TRP A 24 0.68 -16.18 -13.93
N LYS A 25 0.69 -17.47 -13.61
CA LYS A 25 -0.31 -18.16 -12.80
C LYS A 25 0.40 -19.23 -11.98
N GLN A 26 -0.29 -19.81 -11.02
CA GLN A 26 0.28 -20.89 -10.22
C GLN A 26 -0.75 -21.97 -9.94
N SER A 27 -0.24 -23.18 -9.71
CA SER A 27 -0.94 -24.25 -9.03
C SER A 27 -0.42 -24.39 -7.59
N THR A 28 -0.87 -25.44 -6.92
CA THR A 28 -0.36 -25.82 -5.60
C THR A 28 1.15 -26.06 -5.60
N ASN A 29 1.73 -26.57 -6.70
CA ASN A 29 3.12 -27.03 -6.74
C ASN A 29 3.97 -26.32 -7.80
N GLU A 30 3.34 -25.66 -8.76
CA GLU A 30 4.03 -25.09 -9.92
C GLU A 30 3.66 -23.63 -10.12
N VAL A 31 4.58 -22.88 -10.69
CA VAL A 31 4.39 -21.52 -11.18
C VAL A 31 4.60 -21.54 -12.69
N TYR A 32 3.71 -20.91 -13.43
CA TYR A 32 3.77 -20.82 -14.89
C TYR A 32 3.92 -19.35 -15.25
N ILE A 33 5.01 -19.01 -15.93
CA ILE A 33 5.26 -17.67 -16.46
C ILE A 33 5.11 -17.73 -17.98
N THR A 34 4.28 -16.86 -18.53
CA THR A 34 4.01 -16.77 -19.96
C THR A 34 4.62 -15.48 -20.50
N VAL A 35 5.47 -15.60 -21.52
CA VAL A 35 6.12 -14.47 -22.21
C VAL A 35 5.78 -14.53 -23.70
N PRO A 36 4.88 -13.67 -24.21
CA PRO A 36 4.57 -13.59 -25.64
C PRO A 36 5.82 -13.26 -26.45
N ILE A 37 5.98 -13.94 -27.59
CA ILE A 37 7.16 -13.79 -28.46
C ILE A 37 6.77 -13.62 -29.93
N PRO A 38 7.57 -12.89 -30.73
CA PRO A 38 7.34 -12.79 -32.16
C PRO A 38 7.61 -14.10 -32.92
N ASP A 39 7.12 -14.19 -34.16
CA ASP A 39 7.19 -15.38 -35.02
C ASP A 39 8.58 -15.81 -35.46
N ASP A 40 9.59 -14.97 -35.30
CA ASP A 40 10.98 -15.25 -35.67
C ASP A 40 11.77 -15.96 -34.55
N VAL A 41 11.37 -15.80 -33.28
CA VAL A 41 12.01 -16.45 -32.14
C VAL A 41 11.87 -17.96 -32.21
N ARG A 42 12.99 -18.69 -32.13
CA ARG A 42 13.08 -20.15 -32.11
C ARG A 42 13.66 -20.62 -30.77
N GLY A 43 13.61 -21.93 -30.53
CA GLY A 43 14.09 -22.49 -29.27
C GLY A 43 15.59 -22.27 -29.01
N GLY A 44 16.40 -22.13 -30.06
CA GLY A 44 17.84 -21.80 -29.91
C GLY A 44 18.09 -20.37 -29.44
N ASP A 45 17.08 -19.49 -29.51
CA ASP A 45 17.17 -18.09 -29.11
C ASP A 45 16.78 -17.87 -27.65
N VAL A 46 16.30 -18.92 -26.97
CA VAL A 46 15.80 -18.86 -25.60
C VAL A 46 16.82 -19.45 -24.64
N GLY A 47 17.29 -18.64 -23.69
CA GLY A 47 18.11 -19.07 -22.57
C GLY A 47 17.30 -19.04 -21.28
N LEU A 48 17.31 -20.12 -20.50
CA LEU A 48 16.71 -20.14 -19.17
C LEU A 48 17.75 -20.59 -18.15
N GLU A 49 18.04 -19.73 -17.18
CA GLU A 49 18.84 -20.07 -16.00
C GLU A 49 17.94 -19.99 -14.77
N VAL A 50 17.75 -21.12 -14.08
CA VAL A 50 16.99 -21.18 -12.84
C VAL A 50 17.91 -21.57 -11.69
N HIS A 51 17.87 -20.77 -10.64
CA HIS A 51 18.47 -21.06 -9.35
C HIS A 51 17.36 -21.20 -8.30
N PRO A 52 17.64 -21.78 -7.11
CA PRO A 52 16.61 -21.95 -6.09
C PRO A 52 15.91 -20.66 -5.64
N LYS A 53 16.49 -19.49 -5.89
CA LYS A 53 15.99 -18.17 -5.44
C LYS A 53 15.79 -17.14 -6.54
N ARG A 54 16.28 -17.41 -7.75
CA ARG A 54 16.30 -16.43 -8.84
C ARG A 54 16.14 -17.11 -10.19
N LEU A 55 15.70 -16.34 -11.16
CA LEU A 55 15.55 -16.75 -12.55
C LEU A 55 16.17 -15.69 -13.47
N VAL A 56 16.71 -16.15 -14.59
CA VAL A 56 17.07 -15.32 -15.74
C VAL A 56 16.53 -15.99 -16.99
N LEU A 57 15.60 -15.31 -17.67
CA LEU A 57 15.10 -15.68 -18.99
C LEU A 57 15.69 -14.70 -20.02
N GLN A 58 16.32 -15.24 -21.06
CA GLN A 58 16.88 -14.50 -22.17
C GLN A 58 16.20 -14.88 -23.48
N ILE A 59 15.97 -13.88 -24.34
CA ILE A 59 15.46 -14.04 -25.69
C ILE A 59 16.42 -13.30 -26.64
N ASN A 60 16.93 -13.98 -27.65
CA ASN A 60 17.96 -13.46 -28.57
C ASN A 60 19.20 -12.92 -27.84
N GLY A 61 19.61 -13.59 -26.75
CA GLY A 61 20.75 -13.20 -25.92
C GLY A 61 20.56 -11.92 -25.10
N LYS A 62 19.34 -11.38 -25.01
CA LYS A 62 18.98 -10.25 -24.16
C LYS A 62 18.06 -10.71 -23.04
N GLU A 63 18.19 -10.10 -21.87
CA GLU A 63 17.28 -10.38 -20.75
C GLU A 63 15.85 -9.96 -21.11
N ALA A 64 14.91 -10.87 -20.87
CA ALA A 64 13.48 -10.66 -21.03
C ALA A 64 12.76 -10.63 -19.68
N LEU A 65 13.23 -11.42 -18.71
CA LEU A 65 12.73 -11.44 -17.34
C LEU A 65 13.83 -11.96 -16.41
N ALA A 66 14.21 -11.21 -15.38
CA ALA A 66 15.26 -11.64 -14.46
C ALA A 66 15.08 -11.09 -13.05
N GLY A 67 15.53 -11.82 -12.04
CA GLY A 67 15.55 -11.33 -10.65
C GLY A 67 15.36 -12.42 -9.60
N TYR A 68 15.17 -11.99 -8.35
CA TYR A 68 14.87 -12.87 -7.23
C TYR A 68 13.37 -13.11 -7.10
N PHE A 69 12.98 -14.33 -6.70
CA PHE A 69 11.59 -14.66 -6.42
C PHE A 69 11.07 -13.97 -5.14
N ALA A 70 11.97 -13.62 -4.21
CA ALA A 70 11.72 -12.76 -3.06
C ALA A 70 13.05 -12.13 -2.61
N GLU A 71 13.16 -10.79 -2.60
CA GLU A 71 14.42 -10.09 -2.32
C GLU A 71 14.97 -10.36 -0.92
N GLU A 72 14.10 -10.44 0.08
CA GLU A 72 14.50 -10.58 1.48
C GLU A 72 14.57 -12.04 1.95
N SER A 73 14.22 -13.01 1.09
CA SER A 73 14.15 -14.42 1.50
C SER A 73 15.50 -15.11 1.51
N THR A 74 15.87 -15.67 2.66
CA THR A 74 17.03 -16.56 2.77
C THR A 74 16.73 -18.00 2.35
N GLU A 75 15.48 -18.36 2.08
CA GLU A 75 15.04 -19.73 1.78
C GLU A 75 14.98 -20.01 0.26
N PRO A 76 15.23 -21.25 -0.18
CA PRO A 76 15.00 -21.66 -1.56
C PRO A 76 13.49 -21.74 -1.87
N MET A 77 13.06 -21.11 -2.96
CA MET A 77 11.65 -21.02 -3.37
C MET A 77 11.28 -22.03 -4.46
N VAL A 78 12.24 -22.43 -5.30
CA VAL A 78 12.01 -23.39 -6.40
C VAL A 78 13.01 -24.55 -6.38
N GLN A 79 12.67 -25.64 -7.06
CA GLN A 79 13.55 -26.77 -7.35
C GLN A 79 14.05 -26.66 -8.79
N PRO A 80 15.30 -26.21 -9.04
CA PRO A 80 15.78 -25.96 -10.41
C PRO A 80 15.67 -27.17 -11.33
N ASP A 81 15.86 -28.39 -10.81
CA ASP A 81 15.83 -29.63 -11.60
C ASP A 81 14.43 -29.94 -12.17
N GLY A 82 13.37 -29.40 -11.59
CA GLY A 82 12.00 -29.52 -12.08
C GLY A 82 11.53 -28.34 -12.93
N CYS A 83 12.38 -27.33 -13.14
CA CYS A 83 12.04 -26.16 -13.91
C CYS A 83 12.39 -26.37 -15.39
N PHE A 84 11.49 -25.99 -16.29
CA PHE A 84 11.70 -26.09 -17.74
C PHE A 84 10.94 -24.99 -18.47
N TRP A 85 11.16 -24.91 -19.78
CA TRP A 85 10.37 -24.04 -20.65
C TRP A 85 10.04 -24.74 -21.97
N ASN A 86 8.97 -24.28 -22.61
CA ASN A 86 8.61 -24.64 -23.97
C ASN A 86 8.11 -23.39 -24.73
N ILE A 87 7.98 -23.50 -26.05
CA ILE A 87 7.23 -22.52 -26.84
C ILE A 87 5.88 -23.15 -27.17
N GLU A 88 4.81 -22.47 -26.76
CA GLU A 88 3.44 -22.86 -27.05
C GLU A 88 2.81 -21.84 -27.99
N THR A 89 1.84 -22.30 -28.77
CA THR A 89 0.96 -21.46 -29.59
C THR A 89 -0.45 -21.71 -29.08
N ASP A 90 -1.15 -20.65 -28.70
CA ASP A 90 -2.55 -20.77 -28.29
C ASP A 90 -3.51 -20.89 -29.49
N ASP A 91 -4.80 -21.04 -29.20
CA ASP A 91 -5.85 -21.20 -30.21
C ASP A 91 -6.01 -19.97 -31.12
N ASP A 92 -5.57 -18.79 -30.65
CA ASP A 92 -5.56 -17.53 -31.40
C ASP A 92 -4.28 -17.33 -32.23
N GLY A 93 -3.36 -18.30 -32.19
CA GLY A 93 -2.10 -18.28 -32.94
C GLY A 93 -0.99 -17.48 -32.26
N VAL A 94 -1.20 -17.01 -31.03
CA VAL A 94 -0.19 -16.25 -30.27
C VAL A 94 0.86 -17.22 -29.76
N ARG A 95 2.12 -16.96 -30.13
CA ARG A 95 3.28 -17.72 -29.65
C ARG A 95 3.78 -17.14 -28.35
N ALA A 96 4.04 -18.01 -27.38
CA ALA A 96 4.61 -17.61 -26.09
C ALA A 96 5.63 -18.63 -25.61
N ILE A 97 6.64 -18.16 -24.87
CA ILE A 97 7.45 -19.01 -24.01
C ILE A 97 6.64 -19.25 -22.74
N GLN A 98 6.43 -20.52 -22.39
CA GLN A 98 5.88 -20.90 -21.09
C GLN A 98 7.01 -21.49 -20.26
N VAL A 99 7.39 -20.77 -19.21
CA VAL A 99 8.33 -21.25 -18.18
C VAL A 99 7.51 -21.91 -17.07
N VAL A 100 7.88 -23.13 -16.71
CA VAL A 100 7.30 -23.88 -15.59
C VAL A 100 8.34 -23.97 -14.50
N LEU A 101 8.01 -23.50 -13.30
CA LEU A 101 8.85 -23.55 -12.11
C LEU A 101 8.23 -24.49 -11.07
N GLU A 102 8.99 -25.48 -10.61
CA GLU A 102 8.57 -26.35 -9.52
C GLU A 102 8.86 -25.68 -8.17
N LYS A 103 7.84 -25.52 -7.32
CA LYS A 103 8.00 -24.95 -5.97
C LYS A 103 8.82 -25.87 -5.07
N LYS A 104 9.59 -25.28 -4.16
CA LYS A 104 10.40 -26.05 -3.21
C LYS A 104 9.53 -26.81 -2.21
N GLU A 105 8.48 -26.19 -1.69
CA GLU A 105 7.52 -26.82 -0.78
C GLU A 105 6.22 -27.16 -1.51
N ILE A 106 5.83 -28.44 -1.43
CA ILE A 106 4.60 -28.97 -2.05
C ILE A 106 3.41 -28.62 -1.15
N GLY A 107 2.30 -28.13 -1.72
CA GLY A 107 1.05 -27.98 -0.96
C GLY A 107 0.89 -26.67 -0.19
N HIS A 108 1.96 -25.88 -0.07
CA HIS A 108 2.04 -24.75 0.84
C HIS A 108 2.88 -23.65 0.16
N GLU A 109 2.30 -22.45 0.01
CA GLU A 109 2.84 -21.19 -0.56
C GLU A 109 2.04 -20.73 -1.79
N SER A 110 1.10 -19.81 -1.57
CA SER A 110 0.54 -18.99 -2.65
C SER A 110 1.46 -17.80 -2.81
N TRP A 111 2.03 -17.62 -4.00
CA TRP A 111 2.75 -16.39 -4.35
C TRP A 111 1.71 -15.32 -4.68
N GLU A 112 1.97 -14.04 -4.47
CA GLU A 112 0.95 -12.99 -4.65
C GLU A 112 1.34 -11.92 -5.68
N ALA A 113 2.64 -11.68 -5.88
CA ALA A 113 3.17 -10.81 -6.91
C ALA A 113 4.53 -11.37 -7.29
N LEU A 114 4.69 -11.94 -8.49
CA LEU A 114 5.93 -12.61 -8.94
C LEU A 114 6.77 -11.69 -9.83
N ILE A 115 6.11 -10.87 -10.63
CA ILE A 115 6.72 -9.97 -11.58
C ILE A 115 6.59 -8.56 -11.02
N GLU A 116 7.65 -7.76 -11.18
CA GLU A 116 7.64 -6.35 -10.80
C GLU A 116 6.46 -5.63 -11.47
N GLY A 117 5.63 -4.97 -10.67
CA GLY A 117 4.38 -4.35 -11.11
C GLY A 117 3.12 -5.21 -11.02
N ASP A 118 3.21 -6.48 -10.59
CA ASP A 118 2.02 -7.32 -10.29
C ASP A 118 1.36 -6.98 -8.95
N GLY A 119 2.09 -6.29 -8.07
CA GLY A 119 1.58 -5.90 -6.75
C GLY A 119 0.40 -4.94 -6.86
N PRO A 120 -0.41 -4.81 -5.79
CA PRO A 120 -1.39 -3.74 -5.72
C PRO A 120 -0.69 -2.39 -5.97
N ASP A 121 -1.32 -1.51 -6.74
CA ASP A 121 -0.86 -0.14 -6.91
C ASP A 121 -0.96 0.57 -5.55
N THR A 122 0.19 0.67 -4.88
CA THR A 122 0.32 1.24 -3.54
C THR A 122 0.69 2.71 -3.58
N THR A 123 0.55 3.35 -4.75
CA THR A 123 0.65 4.80 -4.86
C THR A 123 -0.35 5.45 -3.90
N PHE A 124 0.12 6.40 -3.10
CA PHE A 124 -0.75 7.15 -2.20
C PHE A 124 -1.64 8.08 -3.01
N THR A 125 -2.95 7.93 -2.87
CA THR A 125 -3.95 8.77 -3.57
C THR A 125 -4.43 9.93 -2.71
N ASN A 126 -4.34 9.77 -1.38
CA ASN A 126 -4.80 10.74 -0.41
C ASN A 126 -3.82 10.79 0.75
N PHE A 127 -3.78 11.94 1.40
CA PHE A 127 -2.92 12.19 2.54
C PHE A 127 -3.73 12.83 3.65
N ALA A 128 -3.54 12.36 4.87
CA ALA A 128 -4.24 12.88 6.04
C ALA A 128 -3.27 13.11 7.20
N TYR A 129 -3.68 13.89 8.19
CA TYR A 129 -2.87 14.10 9.39
C TYR A 129 -3.72 14.05 10.65
N PHE A 130 -3.07 13.67 11.76
CA PHE A 130 -3.56 13.84 13.13
C PHE A 130 -2.53 14.60 13.97
N ASP A 131 -2.92 15.73 14.53
CA ASP A 131 -2.19 16.35 15.63
C ASP A 131 -2.63 15.70 16.94
N LEU A 132 -1.70 15.02 17.60
CA LEU A 132 -1.96 14.35 18.87
C LEU A 132 -1.63 15.26 20.04
N ALA A 133 -2.45 15.18 21.09
CA ALA A 133 -2.19 15.86 22.35
C ALA A 133 -2.50 14.94 23.53
N THR A 134 -1.87 15.28 24.64
CA THR A 134 -2.22 14.80 25.98
C THR A 134 -2.66 15.99 26.82
N GLU A 135 -3.08 15.73 28.06
CA GLU A 135 -3.35 16.79 29.04
C GLU A 135 -2.13 17.69 29.31
N ASP A 136 -0.91 17.18 29.09
CA ASP A 136 0.35 17.91 29.29
C ASP A 136 0.77 18.77 28.09
N GLY A 137 0.03 18.69 26.98
CA GLY A 137 0.31 19.43 25.75
C GLY A 137 0.45 18.56 24.50
N PRO A 138 0.95 19.15 23.40
CA PRO A 138 1.13 18.46 22.12
C PRO A 138 2.08 17.27 22.24
N LEU A 139 1.70 16.13 21.67
CA LEU A 139 2.51 14.91 21.59
C LEU A 139 3.32 14.85 20.29
N GLY A 140 2.72 15.28 19.18
CA GLY A 140 3.31 15.27 17.85
C GLY A 140 2.25 15.09 16.77
N THR A 141 2.67 15.11 15.51
CA THR A 141 1.79 14.92 14.35
C THR A 141 2.05 13.55 13.74
N LEU A 142 0.98 12.89 13.30
CA LEU A 142 1.00 11.71 12.45
C LEU A 142 0.53 12.11 11.07
N VAL A 143 1.30 11.81 10.05
CA VAL A 143 0.92 12.00 8.64
C VAL A 143 0.81 10.65 7.96
N PHE A 144 -0.30 10.46 7.27
CA PHE A 144 -0.71 9.22 6.62
C PHE A 144 -0.68 9.36 5.11
N GLY A 145 -0.13 8.37 4.43
CA GLY A 145 -0.40 8.10 3.02
C GLY A 145 -1.42 6.97 2.90
N LEU A 146 -2.44 7.15 2.04
CA LEU A 146 -3.60 6.27 1.94
C LEU A 146 -3.69 5.59 0.58
N TYR A 147 -4.00 4.29 0.56
CA TYR A 147 -3.98 3.44 -0.62
C TYR A 147 -5.32 3.41 -1.38
N GLY A 148 -5.79 4.56 -1.87
CA GLY A 148 -7.12 4.66 -2.47
C GLY A 148 -7.29 3.95 -3.80
N MET A 149 -6.21 3.56 -4.48
CA MET A 149 -6.29 2.67 -5.64
C MET A 149 -6.61 1.21 -5.25
N VAL A 150 -6.27 0.80 -4.02
CA VAL A 150 -6.44 -0.57 -3.54
C VAL A 150 -7.74 -0.73 -2.75
N VAL A 151 -8.05 0.25 -1.89
CA VAL A 151 -9.20 0.23 -0.98
C VAL A 151 -9.91 1.58 -0.95
N PRO A 152 -10.48 2.05 -2.10
CA PRO A 152 -11.08 3.38 -2.23
C PRO A 152 -12.21 3.65 -1.23
N LYS A 153 -13.04 2.65 -0.91
CA LYS A 153 -14.16 2.82 0.03
C LYS A 153 -13.65 3.01 1.45
N THR A 154 -12.64 2.24 1.85
CA THR A 154 -12.02 2.33 3.17
C THR A 154 -11.28 3.66 3.33
N VAL A 155 -10.54 4.09 2.31
CA VAL A 155 -9.85 5.39 2.29
C VAL A 155 -10.82 6.55 2.36
N LEU A 156 -11.90 6.52 1.57
CA LEU A 156 -12.92 7.57 1.60
C LEU A 156 -13.56 7.69 2.98
N ASN A 157 -13.89 6.57 3.64
CA ASN A 157 -14.37 6.59 5.02
C ASN A 157 -13.39 7.29 5.96
N PHE A 158 -12.10 6.95 5.91
CA PHE A 158 -11.12 7.55 6.80
C PHE A 158 -10.90 9.05 6.53
N VAL A 159 -10.80 9.44 5.26
CA VAL A 159 -10.60 10.84 4.85
C VAL A 159 -11.78 11.72 5.26
N GLU A 160 -13.02 11.27 5.03
CA GLU A 160 -14.21 12.02 5.43
C GLU A 160 -14.29 12.22 6.95
N LEU A 161 -13.91 11.20 7.73
CA LEU A 161 -13.81 11.31 9.18
C LEU A 161 -12.66 12.23 9.64
N CYS A 162 -11.59 12.36 8.86
CA CYS A 162 -10.56 13.37 9.10
C CYS A 162 -11.06 14.79 8.81
N ARG A 163 -11.75 14.99 7.67
CA ARG A 163 -12.31 16.29 7.26
C ARG A 163 -13.40 16.79 8.23
N GLY A 164 -14.22 15.89 8.76
CA GLY A 164 -15.30 16.24 9.68
C GLY A 164 -16.28 17.26 9.07
N LYS A 165 -16.45 18.42 9.73
CA LYS A 165 -17.36 19.48 9.24
C LYS A 165 -16.93 20.09 7.91
N ASP A 166 -15.63 20.11 7.64
CA ASP A 166 -15.05 20.80 6.48
C ASP A 166 -15.08 19.93 5.21
N GLY A 167 -15.48 18.65 5.33
CA GLY A 167 -15.64 17.71 4.21
C GLY A 167 -16.97 17.82 3.47
N ILE A 168 -17.89 18.66 3.92
CA ILE A 168 -19.14 18.93 3.20
C ILE A 168 -18.86 20.06 2.19
N GLN A 169 -18.55 19.70 0.94
CA GLN A 169 -18.50 20.67 -0.17
C GLN A 169 -19.29 20.14 -1.38
N GLY A 170 -20.19 20.98 -1.94
CA GLY A 170 -21.04 20.65 -3.10
C GLY A 170 -22.53 20.91 -2.86
N GLU A 171 -23.39 20.52 -3.82
CA GLU A 171 -24.87 20.66 -3.73
C GLU A 171 -25.47 19.97 -2.48
N ASP A 172 -24.73 19.03 -1.88
CA ASP A 172 -25.04 18.38 -0.60
C ASP A 172 -24.96 19.30 0.63
N VAL A 173 -24.28 20.46 0.55
CA VAL A 173 -24.21 21.46 1.64
C VAL A 173 -25.58 22.10 1.83
N GLU A 174 -26.20 22.57 0.76
CA GLU A 174 -27.47 23.31 0.84
C GLU A 174 -28.67 22.41 1.16
N GLU A 175 -28.66 21.15 0.71
CA GLU A 175 -29.69 20.17 1.07
C GLU A 175 -29.51 19.63 2.50
N ARG A 176 -28.27 19.47 3.00
CA ARG A 176 -28.03 19.04 4.39
C ARG A 176 -28.19 20.16 5.41
N GLU A 177 -27.85 21.41 5.10
CA GLU A 177 -28.15 22.54 6.00
C GLU A 177 -29.66 22.75 6.19
N LYS A 178 -30.48 22.31 5.24
CA LYS A 178 -31.95 22.30 5.33
C LYS A 178 -32.52 21.04 5.98
N ALA A 179 -31.72 20.00 6.18
CA ALA A 179 -32.14 18.71 6.73
C ALA A 179 -31.69 18.55 8.18
N ASP A 180 -32.58 18.91 9.11
CA ASP A 180 -32.52 18.72 10.57
C ASP A 180 -31.24 19.21 11.29
N GLU A 181 -31.41 20.11 12.26
CA GLU A 181 -30.40 20.63 13.20
C GLU A 181 -29.67 19.55 14.06
N LYS A 182 -29.82 18.25 13.74
CA LYS A 182 -29.39 17.09 14.53
C LYS A 182 -28.59 16.04 13.77
N LYS A 183 -28.09 16.31 12.55
CA LYS A 183 -27.20 15.35 11.90
C LYS A 183 -25.82 15.41 12.58
N GLU A 184 -25.49 14.34 13.30
CA GLU A 184 -24.23 14.16 14.02
C GLU A 184 -23.03 14.32 13.09
N ILE A 185 -22.05 15.10 13.52
CA ILE A 185 -20.84 15.38 12.76
C ILE A 185 -19.85 14.27 13.09
N LEU A 186 -19.62 13.38 12.11
CA LEU A 186 -18.67 12.30 12.25
C LEU A 186 -17.26 12.85 12.05
N THR A 187 -16.41 12.79 13.07
CA THR A 187 -15.03 13.26 12.98
C THR A 187 -14.11 12.55 13.96
N TYR A 188 -12.84 12.36 13.58
CA TYR A 188 -11.81 11.89 14.50
C TYR A 188 -11.38 12.94 15.52
N LYS A 189 -11.61 14.23 15.25
CA LYS A 189 -11.25 15.31 16.17
C LYS A 189 -11.91 15.11 17.53
N GLY A 190 -11.09 15.08 18.57
CA GLY A 190 -11.47 14.82 19.96
C GLY A 190 -11.55 13.34 20.34
N SER A 191 -11.49 12.41 19.38
CA SER A 191 -11.51 10.98 19.70
C SER A 191 -10.19 10.52 20.34
N PRO A 192 -10.23 9.62 21.33
CA PRO A 192 -9.04 9.13 22.02
C PRO A 192 -8.40 7.93 21.30
N PHE A 193 -7.10 7.76 21.52
CA PHE A 193 -6.46 6.45 21.41
C PHE A 193 -6.73 5.68 22.69
N HIS A 194 -7.86 4.96 22.70
CA HIS A 194 -8.41 4.31 23.88
C HIS A 194 -7.68 3.01 24.26
N ARG A 195 -6.86 2.45 23.37
CA ARG A 195 -6.12 1.22 23.63
C ARG A 195 -4.73 1.22 22.99
N ILE A 196 -3.67 1.10 23.78
CA ILE A 196 -2.28 1.09 23.31
C ILE A 196 -1.52 -0.07 23.95
N ILE A 197 -1.07 -1.02 23.12
CA ILE A 197 -0.29 -2.18 23.56
C ILE A 197 1.11 -2.10 22.93
N PRO A 198 2.16 -1.86 23.73
CA PRO A 198 3.53 -1.81 23.24
C PRO A 198 3.92 -3.06 22.46
N THR A 199 4.74 -2.92 21.43
CA THR A 199 5.16 -3.97 20.46
C THR A 199 4.04 -4.57 19.62
N PHE A 200 2.83 -4.05 19.75
CA PHE A 200 1.66 -4.50 19.00
C PHE A 200 1.05 -3.36 18.20
N MET A 201 0.24 -2.51 18.84
CA MET A 201 -0.50 -1.46 18.15
C MET A 201 -1.05 -0.37 19.09
N ALA A 202 -1.35 0.79 18.50
CA ALA A 202 -2.21 1.83 19.07
C ALA A 202 -3.54 1.85 18.32
N GLN A 203 -4.65 1.72 19.05
CA GLN A 203 -6.01 1.72 18.52
C GLN A 203 -6.77 2.97 18.97
N GLY A 204 -7.48 3.57 18.02
CA GLY A 204 -8.26 4.78 18.19
C GLY A 204 -9.48 4.79 17.27
N GLY A 205 -10.07 5.97 17.08
CA GLY A 205 -11.18 6.15 16.14
C GLY A 205 -12.55 5.70 16.65
N ASP A 206 -12.72 5.52 17.96
CA ASP A 206 -14.06 5.47 18.54
C ASP A 206 -14.56 6.92 18.68
N ILE A 207 -15.32 7.35 17.67
CA ILE A 207 -15.82 8.73 17.55
C ILE A 207 -17.16 8.96 18.26
N THR A 208 -17.79 7.91 18.80
CA THR A 208 -19.11 8.02 19.43
C THR A 208 -19.04 7.87 20.95
N MET A 209 -18.34 6.86 21.46
CA MET A 209 -18.25 6.57 22.90
C MET A 209 -16.86 6.89 23.47
N GLY A 210 -15.82 6.83 22.64
CA GLY A 210 -14.44 7.09 23.02
C GLY A 210 -13.81 6.04 23.96
N ASP A 211 -14.43 4.87 24.13
CA ASP A 211 -13.96 3.83 25.05
C ASP A 211 -13.64 2.50 24.34
N GLY A 212 -13.80 2.46 23.01
CA GLY A 212 -13.57 1.30 22.17
C GLY A 212 -14.83 0.45 21.91
N THR A 213 -15.98 0.81 22.49
CA THR A 213 -17.26 0.09 22.26
C THR A 213 -18.11 0.71 21.16
N GLY A 214 -17.76 1.92 20.71
CA GLY A 214 -18.49 2.67 19.69
C GLY A 214 -17.76 2.77 18.34
N GLY A 215 -18.00 3.87 17.67
CA GLY A 215 -17.55 4.14 16.31
C GLY A 215 -18.66 3.95 15.27
N LYS A 216 -18.53 4.68 14.16
CA LYS A 216 -19.51 4.68 13.07
C LYS A 216 -18.86 5.10 11.76
N SER A 217 -19.20 4.42 10.67
CA SER A 217 -18.70 4.80 9.33
C SER A 217 -19.52 5.92 8.70
N ILE A 218 -18.99 6.51 7.63
CA ILE A 218 -19.77 7.47 6.82
C ILE A 218 -20.92 6.81 6.04
N TYR A 219 -20.91 5.48 5.95
CA TYR A 219 -21.90 4.68 5.22
C TYR A 219 -23.04 4.16 6.09
N GLY A 220 -22.99 4.37 7.41
CA GLY A 220 -23.86 3.74 8.39
C GLY A 220 -23.07 3.24 9.60
N GLU A 221 -23.66 2.35 10.41
CA GLU A 221 -22.97 1.78 11.58
C GLU A 221 -21.65 1.10 11.18
N GLU A 222 -21.72 0.19 10.20
CA GLU A 222 -20.60 -0.62 9.74
C GLU A 222 -20.60 -0.78 8.21
N PHE A 223 -19.46 -1.18 7.64
CA PHE A 223 -19.30 -1.58 6.24
C PHE A 223 -18.41 -2.81 6.07
N GLU A 224 -18.54 -3.45 4.90
CA GLU A 224 -17.86 -4.69 4.54
C GLU A 224 -16.33 -4.57 4.46
N ASP A 225 -15.63 -5.69 4.61
CA ASP A 225 -14.19 -5.78 4.35
C ASP A 225 -13.94 -5.62 2.85
N GLU A 226 -13.24 -4.55 2.44
CA GLU A 226 -13.08 -4.23 1.02
C GLU A 226 -12.16 -5.22 0.29
N ASN A 227 -10.97 -5.50 0.85
CA ASN A 227 -10.12 -6.63 0.50
C ASN A 227 -9.00 -6.80 1.54
N PHE A 228 -8.20 -7.86 1.38
CA PHE A 228 -7.05 -8.17 2.24
C PHE A 228 -5.74 -8.28 1.44
N THR A 229 -5.62 -7.48 0.38
CA THR A 229 -4.47 -7.51 -0.53
C THR A 229 -3.20 -7.03 0.18
N LEU A 230 -3.30 -5.91 0.89
CA LEU A 230 -2.21 -5.32 1.67
C LEU A 230 -2.02 -6.04 3.01
N LYS A 231 -0.79 -6.01 3.53
CA LYS A 231 -0.36 -6.82 4.68
C LYS A 231 0.09 -5.97 5.86
N HIS A 232 0.15 -6.63 7.01
CA HIS A 232 0.63 -6.07 8.28
C HIS A 232 2.11 -6.42 8.49
N ASP A 233 2.95 -6.00 7.57
CA ASP A 233 4.36 -6.40 7.44
C ASP A 233 5.37 -5.38 7.97
N GLU A 234 4.95 -4.16 8.27
CA GLU A 234 5.82 -3.11 8.80
C GLU A 234 5.18 -2.31 9.95
N ALA A 235 6.02 -1.57 10.69
CA ALA A 235 5.56 -0.57 11.66
C ALA A 235 4.99 0.65 10.92
N GLY A 236 4.02 1.33 11.54
CA GLY A 236 3.35 2.49 10.94
C GLY A 236 2.21 2.14 9.98
N VAL A 237 1.96 0.85 9.70
CA VAL A 237 0.79 0.39 8.94
C VAL A 237 -0.50 0.82 9.64
N LEU A 238 -1.41 1.42 8.87
CA LEU A 238 -2.74 1.85 9.28
C LEU A 238 -3.80 0.86 8.76
N SER A 239 -4.62 0.34 9.67
CA SER A 239 -5.62 -0.69 9.36
C SER A 239 -6.90 -0.54 10.16
N MET A 240 -8.02 -1.03 9.59
CA MET A 240 -9.33 -1.00 10.25
C MET A 240 -9.39 -1.96 11.44
N ALA A 241 -9.90 -1.48 12.57
CA ALA A 241 -10.36 -2.34 13.66
C ALA A 241 -11.80 -2.80 13.36
N ASN A 242 -12.12 -4.02 13.76
CA ASN A 242 -13.44 -4.62 13.55
C ASN A 242 -13.77 -5.62 14.67
N ALA A 243 -15.05 -6.02 14.76
CA ALA A 243 -15.57 -7.02 15.70
C ALA A 243 -15.84 -8.37 15.02
N GLY A 244 -15.22 -8.63 13.87
CA GLY A 244 -15.46 -9.78 13.01
C GLY A 244 -15.60 -9.38 11.53
N PRO A 245 -15.85 -10.37 10.64
CA PRO A 245 -15.98 -10.10 9.21
C PRO A 245 -17.05 -9.04 8.92
N ASN A 246 -16.73 -8.09 8.05
CA ASN A 246 -17.64 -7.05 7.56
C ASN A 246 -18.21 -6.11 8.63
N THR A 247 -17.43 -5.79 9.67
CA THR A 247 -17.86 -4.90 10.77
C THR A 247 -16.95 -3.67 10.89
N ASN A 248 -16.52 -3.10 9.75
CA ASN A 248 -15.65 -1.93 9.76
C ASN A 248 -16.48 -0.67 10.09
N GLY A 249 -16.06 0.11 11.08
CA GLY A 249 -16.71 1.36 11.47
C GLY A 249 -15.79 2.56 11.24
N SER A 250 -15.49 3.29 12.32
CA SER A 250 -14.46 4.34 12.35
C SER A 250 -13.19 3.92 13.09
N GLN A 251 -13.23 2.84 13.86
CA GLN A 251 -12.05 2.45 14.64
C GLN A 251 -10.93 1.94 13.73
N PHE A 252 -9.70 2.33 14.05
CA PHE A 252 -8.50 1.96 13.33
C PHE A 252 -7.38 1.63 14.33
N PHE A 253 -6.31 1.02 13.84
CA PHE A 253 -5.08 0.86 14.60
C PHE A 253 -3.84 1.15 13.76
N LEU A 254 -2.78 1.58 14.44
CA LEU A 254 -1.42 1.76 13.91
C LEU A 254 -0.50 0.71 14.53
N LEU A 255 0.28 0.03 13.69
CA LEU A 255 1.21 -0.99 14.15
C LEU A 255 2.52 -0.42 14.68
N PHE A 256 3.00 -0.96 15.80
CA PHE A 256 4.35 -0.67 16.28
C PHE A 256 5.41 -1.61 15.70
N GLU A 257 4.98 -2.81 15.28
CA GLU A 257 5.82 -3.88 14.75
C GLU A 257 4.98 -4.71 13.75
N PRO A 258 5.60 -5.48 12.84
CA PRO A 258 4.88 -6.35 11.92
C PRO A 258 3.92 -7.33 12.64
N GLN A 259 2.66 -7.44 12.18
CA GLN A 259 1.64 -8.33 12.75
C GLN A 259 0.98 -9.26 11.70
N PRO A 260 1.71 -10.21 11.08
CA PRO A 260 1.17 -11.07 10.02
C PRO A 260 -0.06 -11.90 10.41
N HIS A 261 -0.29 -12.11 11.72
CA HIS A 261 -1.44 -12.86 12.22
C HIS A 261 -2.79 -12.12 12.06
N LEU A 262 -2.75 -10.83 11.71
CA LEU A 262 -3.90 -9.98 11.38
C LEU A 262 -4.27 -10.02 9.88
N ASN A 263 -3.39 -10.55 9.03
CA ASN A 263 -3.65 -10.68 7.59
C ASN A 263 -4.91 -11.51 7.32
N GLY A 264 -5.73 -11.06 6.36
CA GLY A 264 -6.99 -11.71 6.01
C GLY A 264 -8.13 -11.48 7.01
N LYS A 265 -7.95 -10.57 7.98
CA LYS A 265 -8.95 -10.24 9.01
C LYS A 265 -9.21 -8.75 9.16
N HIS A 266 -8.20 -7.93 8.89
CA HIS A 266 -8.26 -6.48 9.00
C HIS A 266 -7.80 -5.85 7.68
N THR A 267 -8.54 -4.84 7.22
CA THR A 267 -8.24 -4.13 5.97
C THR A 267 -7.17 -3.09 6.22
N VAL A 268 -5.97 -3.30 5.67
CA VAL A 268 -4.91 -2.27 5.62
C VAL A 268 -5.28 -1.25 4.55
N PHE A 269 -5.19 0.04 4.88
CA PHE A 269 -5.63 1.12 3.97
C PHE A 269 -4.70 2.33 3.92
N GLY A 270 -3.61 2.32 4.68
CA GLY A 270 -2.57 3.34 4.59
C GLY A 270 -1.37 3.03 5.46
N LYS A 271 -0.46 3.99 5.57
CA LYS A 271 0.65 3.96 6.53
C LYS A 271 1.15 5.36 6.87
N LEU A 272 1.98 5.46 7.90
CA LEU A 272 2.74 6.69 8.19
C LEU A 272 3.84 6.90 7.15
N ILE A 273 4.08 8.16 6.76
CA ILE A 273 4.96 8.50 5.63
C ILE A 273 6.14 9.43 5.97
N GLU A 274 6.44 9.64 7.25
CA GLU A 274 7.56 10.50 7.68
C GLU A 274 8.26 9.96 8.93
N ASP A 275 9.55 10.28 9.07
CA ASP A 275 10.33 9.95 10.25
C ASP A 275 9.78 10.61 11.51
N GLU A 276 9.32 11.86 11.41
CA GLU A 276 8.66 12.60 12.49
C GLU A 276 7.37 11.89 12.93
N SER A 277 6.57 11.41 11.96
CA SER A 277 5.38 10.61 12.23
C SER A 277 5.72 9.31 12.95
N MET A 278 6.79 8.63 12.54
CA MET A 278 7.28 7.44 13.22
C MET A 278 7.78 7.74 14.65
N ARG A 279 8.41 8.88 14.89
CA ARG A 279 8.79 9.32 16.25
C ARG A 279 7.56 9.57 17.12
N THR A 280 6.54 10.26 16.58
CA THR A 280 5.26 10.46 17.27
C THR A 280 4.61 9.13 17.61
N LEU A 281 4.65 8.15 16.70
CA LEU A 281 4.14 6.81 16.95
C LEU A 281 4.88 6.11 18.11
N ARG A 282 6.20 6.24 18.21
CA ARG A 282 6.98 5.69 19.34
C ARG A 282 6.70 6.40 20.66
N LEU A 283 6.44 7.71 20.63
CA LEU A 283 5.99 8.44 21.82
C LEU A 283 4.62 7.94 22.27
N LEU A 284 3.69 7.74 21.32
CA LEU A 284 2.38 7.16 21.59
C LEU A 284 2.49 5.75 22.20
N GLU A 285 3.38 4.90 21.68
CA GLU A 285 3.68 3.56 22.21
C GLU A 285 4.07 3.59 23.69
N SER A 286 4.92 4.55 24.07
CA SER A 286 5.42 4.69 25.45
C SER A 286 4.33 5.02 26.47
N LEU A 287 3.16 5.50 25.99
CA LEU A 287 2.01 5.78 26.84
C LEU A 287 1.18 4.52 27.13
N GLY A 288 1.38 3.42 26.40
CA GLY A 288 0.59 2.19 26.53
C GLY A 288 1.02 1.25 27.63
N SER A 289 0.29 0.13 27.73
CA SER A 289 0.56 -0.95 28.68
C SER A 289 0.15 -2.31 28.10
N GLN A 290 0.54 -3.40 28.77
CA GLN A 290 0.19 -4.75 28.31
C GLN A 290 -1.31 -5.06 28.42
N SER A 291 -2.07 -4.36 29.28
CA SER A 291 -3.55 -4.45 29.30
C SER A 291 -4.19 -3.67 28.15
N GLY A 292 -3.44 -2.78 27.50
CA GLY A 292 -3.94 -1.81 26.53
C GLY A 292 -4.35 -0.49 27.14
N GLU A 293 -4.43 -0.38 28.47
CA GLU A 293 -4.75 0.88 29.15
C GLU A 293 -3.63 1.90 28.93
N THR A 294 -4.01 3.17 28.75
CA THR A 294 -3.07 4.26 28.57
C THR A 294 -2.70 4.90 29.90
N SER A 295 -1.43 5.26 30.06
CA SER A 295 -0.91 5.94 31.24
C SER A 295 -1.36 7.40 31.35
N LYS A 296 -1.77 7.99 30.21
CA LYS A 296 -2.34 9.33 30.08
C LYS A 296 -3.38 9.34 28.98
N ALA A 297 -4.38 10.20 29.11
CA ALA A 297 -5.32 10.47 28.02
C ALA A 297 -4.55 11.07 26.83
N VAL A 298 -4.67 10.42 25.67
CA VAL A 298 -4.11 10.87 24.40
C VAL A 298 -5.22 10.85 23.36
N TYR A 299 -5.35 11.95 22.61
CA TYR A 299 -6.46 12.16 21.70
C TYR A 299 -6.03 12.94 20.47
N VAL A 300 -6.84 12.84 19.42
CA VAL A 300 -6.69 13.61 18.19
C VAL A 300 -7.16 15.03 18.48
N LYS A 301 -6.22 15.97 18.61
CA LYS A 301 -6.53 17.38 18.86
C LYS A 301 -7.09 18.06 17.61
N GLU A 302 -6.43 17.84 16.48
CA GLU A 302 -6.84 18.31 15.15
C GLU A 302 -6.57 17.20 14.13
N CYS A 303 -7.37 17.17 13.07
CA CYS A 303 -7.21 16.25 11.97
C CYS A 303 -7.73 16.86 10.67
N GLY A 304 -7.22 16.35 9.54
CA GLY A 304 -7.68 16.79 8.23
C GLY A 304 -7.05 15.98 7.12
N GLU A 305 -7.52 16.24 5.90
CA GLU A 305 -6.83 15.82 4.69
C GLU A 305 -5.87 16.93 4.24
N ILE A 306 -4.73 16.54 3.66
CA ILE A 306 -3.77 17.46 3.07
C ILE A 306 -4.09 17.58 1.58
N MET A 307 -4.41 18.79 1.10
CA MET A 307 -4.86 19.04 -0.28
C MET A 307 -4.20 20.31 -0.86
N GLY A 308 -4.19 20.44 -2.19
CA GLY A 308 -3.88 21.72 -2.86
C GLY A 308 -2.46 22.24 -2.63
N GLU A 309 -2.32 23.52 -2.28
CA GLU A 309 -1.01 24.14 -2.02
C GLU A 309 -0.28 23.47 -0.85
N ASP A 310 -1.01 23.06 0.19
CA ASP A 310 -0.46 22.34 1.34
C ASP A 310 0.12 20.99 0.93
N MET A 311 -0.47 20.34 -0.08
CA MET A 311 0.08 19.11 -0.66
C MET A 311 1.42 19.36 -1.34
N ASN A 312 1.53 20.44 -2.13
CA ASN A 312 2.77 20.76 -2.83
C ASN A 312 3.89 21.11 -1.85
N GLU A 313 3.59 21.90 -0.81
CA GLU A 313 4.56 22.23 0.24
C GLU A 313 4.98 20.97 1.03
N PHE A 314 4.01 20.11 1.36
CA PHE A 314 4.24 18.83 2.02
C PHE A 314 5.16 17.92 1.19
N LEU A 315 4.84 17.70 -0.09
CA LEU A 315 5.64 16.88 -1.00
C LEU A 315 7.04 17.46 -1.20
N THR A 316 7.16 18.78 -1.36
CA THR A 316 8.46 19.46 -1.47
C THR A 316 9.32 19.21 -0.23
N THR A 317 8.71 19.32 0.95
CA THR A 317 9.40 19.10 2.22
C THR A 317 9.83 17.65 2.38
N MET A 318 8.94 16.69 2.07
CA MET A 318 9.24 15.25 2.15
C MET A 318 10.40 14.86 1.22
N VAL A 319 10.41 15.34 -0.03
CA VAL A 319 11.50 15.06 -0.98
C VAL A 319 12.82 15.65 -0.48
N ALA A 320 12.79 16.85 0.10
CA ALA A 320 13.99 17.50 0.62
C ALA A 320 14.59 16.79 1.86
N THR A 321 13.77 16.10 2.66
CA THR A 321 14.18 15.42 3.89
C THR A 321 14.40 13.92 3.73
N ALA A 322 14.04 13.33 2.58
CA ALA A 322 14.20 11.91 2.31
C ALA A 322 15.69 11.46 2.41
N PRO A 323 15.98 10.32 3.06
CA PRO A 323 17.33 9.75 3.08
C PRO A 323 17.78 9.40 1.66
N ARG A 324 18.98 9.83 1.26
CA ARG A 324 19.59 9.64 -0.08
C ARG A 324 19.70 8.18 -0.60
N HIS A 325 19.29 7.19 0.18
CA HIS A 325 19.41 5.76 -0.16
C HIS A 325 18.11 5.12 -0.68
N ASN A 326 16.99 5.88 -0.72
CA ASN A 326 15.70 5.44 -1.26
C ASN A 326 15.31 6.17 -2.56
N LEU A 327 16.25 6.85 -3.21
CA LEU A 327 16.03 7.43 -4.53
C LEU A 327 16.40 6.38 -5.59
N PRO A 328 15.59 6.18 -6.65
CA PRO A 328 15.98 5.34 -7.77
C PRO A 328 17.29 5.86 -8.39
N ASP A 329 18.12 4.94 -8.90
CA ASP A 329 19.49 5.23 -9.35
C ASP A 329 19.57 6.30 -10.46
N ASP A 330 18.47 6.58 -11.16
CA ASP A 330 18.32 7.62 -12.19
C ASP A 330 18.17 9.05 -11.64
N ALA A 331 17.73 9.22 -10.39
CA ALA A 331 17.66 10.53 -9.74
C ALA A 331 19.04 11.08 -9.34
N THR A 332 20.09 10.25 -9.39
CA THR A 332 21.44 10.67 -9.01
C THR A 332 22.14 11.54 -10.06
N ASP A 333 21.66 11.56 -11.31
CA ASP A 333 22.25 12.36 -12.41
C ASP A 333 21.61 13.76 -12.55
N VAL A 334 20.58 14.07 -11.76
CA VAL A 334 19.92 15.40 -11.71
C VAL A 334 20.37 16.22 -10.49
N LEU A 335 21.15 15.63 -9.57
CA LEU A 335 21.61 16.28 -8.33
C LEU A 335 22.92 17.07 -8.48
N GLY A 336 23.17 17.61 -9.68
CA GLY A 336 24.09 18.70 -9.89
C GLY A 336 23.34 20.04 -9.82
N ASP A 337 23.48 20.74 -8.70
CA ASP A 337 23.01 22.10 -8.44
C ASP A 337 21.52 22.25 -8.05
N THR A 338 21.25 22.22 -6.74
CA THR A 338 19.99 22.64 -6.12
C THR A 338 19.78 24.17 -6.11
N GLU A 339 20.35 24.88 -7.08
CA GLU A 339 20.02 26.28 -7.36
C GLU A 339 19.36 26.35 -8.73
N GLY A 340 18.02 26.33 -8.78
CA GLY A 340 17.28 26.68 -9.99
C GLY A 340 16.15 25.76 -10.44
N MET A 341 15.70 24.78 -9.63
CA MET A 341 14.53 23.98 -10.01
C MET A 341 13.27 24.84 -10.08
N THR A 342 12.62 24.83 -11.25
CA THR A 342 11.33 25.48 -11.46
C THR A 342 10.20 24.63 -10.84
N PRO A 343 9.05 25.24 -10.51
CA PRO A 343 7.89 24.51 -9.99
C PRO A 343 7.46 23.33 -10.87
N GLU A 344 7.66 23.44 -12.19
CA GLU A 344 7.35 22.39 -13.18
C GLU A 344 8.23 21.15 -13.01
N MET A 345 9.51 21.32 -12.67
CA MET A 345 10.45 20.20 -12.44
C MET A 345 10.13 19.46 -11.13
N MET A 346 9.67 20.19 -10.10
CA MET A 346 9.21 19.57 -8.86
C MET A 346 7.88 18.83 -9.05
N GLU A 347 6.99 19.34 -9.90
CA GLU A 347 5.76 18.65 -10.29
C GLU A 347 6.03 17.38 -11.09
N GLU A 348 7.04 17.39 -11.97
CA GLU A 348 7.48 16.21 -12.74
C GLU A 348 8.09 15.13 -11.83
N MET A 349 8.94 15.54 -10.88
CA MET A 349 9.55 14.64 -9.90
C MET A 349 8.52 14.07 -8.90
N ALA A 350 7.52 14.88 -8.52
CA ALA A 350 6.36 14.41 -7.76
C ALA A 350 5.50 13.43 -8.57
N LYS A 351 5.31 13.65 -9.88
CA LYS A 351 4.64 12.70 -10.78
C LYS A 351 5.41 11.38 -10.94
N GLU A 352 6.74 11.41 -10.94
CA GLU A 352 7.56 10.19 -10.93
C GLU A 352 7.44 9.42 -9.60
N MET A 353 7.50 10.11 -8.47
CA MET A 353 7.26 9.52 -7.14
C MET A 353 5.82 9.00 -6.95
N LEU A 354 4.85 9.60 -7.66
CA LEU A 354 3.43 9.24 -7.66
C LEU A 354 3.03 8.35 -8.87
N GLY A 355 3.99 7.73 -9.57
CA GLY A 355 3.70 6.70 -10.58
C GLY A 355 3.14 7.24 -11.90
N GLY A 356 3.88 8.11 -12.58
CA GLY A 356 3.59 8.50 -13.96
C GLY A 356 3.76 7.34 -14.95
N LYS A 357 2.64 6.77 -15.43
CA LYS A 357 2.56 6.21 -16.79
C LYS A 357 1.63 7.09 -17.62
N ASP A 358 2.22 7.78 -18.58
CA ASP A 358 1.53 8.48 -19.65
C ASP A 358 0.47 7.59 -20.31
N GLY A 359 -0.74 8.13 -20.46
CA GLY A 359 -1.73 7.51 -21.33
C GLY A 359 -3.19 7.83 -21.04
N MET A 360 -3.59 9.10 -21.13
CA MET A 360 -4.96 9.41 -21.54
C MET A 360 -4.94 10.54 -22.57
N PRO A 361 -5.44 10.31 -23.80
CA PRO A 361 -5.46 11.34 -24.83
C PRO A 361 -6.52 12.38 -24.50
N SER A 362 -6.10 13.65 -24.49
CA SER A 362 -6.99 14.79 -24.59
C SER A 362 -7.65 14.79 -25.97
N GLU A 363 -8.97 14.59 -26.04
CA GLU A 363 -9.76 15.13 -27.15
C GLU A 363 -10.62 16.27 -26.63
N ALA A 364 -10.05 17.47 -26.76
CA ALA A 364 -10.82 18.66 -27.02
C ALA A 364 -11.35 18.59 -28.46
N GLY A 365 -12.65 18.73 -28.61
CA GLY A 365 -13.34 18.85 -29.89
C GLY A 365 -14.49 19.83 -29.79
N GLU A 366 -14.17 21.13 -29.69
CA GLU A 366 -15.12 22.18 -30.08
C GLU A 366 -15.24 22.21 -31.61
N GLY A 367 -16.47 22.25 -32.13
CA GLY A 367 -16.73 22.90 -33.42
C GLY A 367 -17.77 22.28 -34.35
N LYS A 368 -18.97 22.87 -34.28
CA LYS A 368 -20.08 22.93 -35.26
C LYS A 368 -21.13 21.83 -35.31
#